data_AF-A0A653EB85-F1
#
_entry.id   AF-A0A653EB85-F1
#
_cell.length_a   1.000
_cell.length_b   1.000
_cell.length_c   1.000
_cell.angle_alpha   90.00
_cell.angle_beta   90.00
_cell.angle_gamma   90.00
#
_symmetry.space_group_name_H-M   'P 1'
#
loop_
_entity.id
_entity.type
_entity.pdbx_description
1 polymer ?
#
loop_
_entity_poly.entity_id
_entity_poly.type
_entity_poly.pdbx_seq_one_letter_code
_entity_poly.pdbx_strand_id
1 'polypeptide(L)'
;MGANDGSAAIWNRAPDLDLDDDGRLDAIGLDFDGDGMRDDALADLDGDGVADHAVLDLDNDGTPESFFTDDGSGTWAVAVDHRGSLRWFGLDGVEHTGGPLVDFDGHGQPDDLLLDADGDGMADRVLCAGDDGVTGYVDTDGDGRWNVRLTDTDGDGSADGATPL
;
A
#
# COMPACT_ATOMS: atom_id res chain seq x y z
N MET A 1 -27.49 7.74 9.46
CA MET A 1 -27.89 9.12 9.11
C MET A 1 -26.62 9.93 9.00
N GLY A 2 -26.27 10.32 7.78
CA GLY A 2 -24.92 10.76 7.41
C GLY A 2 -24.51 12.12 7.95
N ALA A 3 -23.21 12.24 8.25
CA ALA A 3 -22.51 13.49 8.38
C ALA A 3 -21.88 13.80 7.01
N ASN A 4 -22.60 14.58 6.19
CA ASN A 4 -22.09 15.21 4.98
C ASN A 4 -21.91 16.71 5.26
N ASP A 5 -21.08 17.04 6.24
CA ASP A 5 -20.71 18.42 6.58
C ASP A 5 -19.30 18.79 6.10
N GLY A 6 -18.65 17.91 5.32
CA GLY A 6 -17.31 18.15 4.82
C GLY A 6 -16.25 18.27 5.91
N SER A 7 -16.55 17.83 7.13
CA SER A 7 -15.55 17.66 8.18
C SER A 7 -15.00 16.24 8.10
N ALA A 8 -13.67 16.11 8.03
CA ALA A 8 -13.01 14.84 8.28
C ALA A 8 -13.32 14.46 9.74
N ALA A 9 -14.16 13.46 9.94
CA ALA A 9 -14.48 12.94 11.26
C ALA A 9 -13.47 11.84 11.59
N ILE A 10 -12.64 12.06 12.60
CA ILE A 10 -11.76 11.01 13.14
C ILE A 10 -12.66 9.97 13.81
N TRP A 11 -12.78 8.81 13.17
CA TRP A 11 -13.50 7.65 13.70
C TRP A 11 -12.52 6.77 14.47
N ASN A 12 -12.75 6.62 15.78
CA ASN A 12 -11.97 5.71 16.62
C ASN A 12 -12.78 4.41 16.81
N ARG A 13 -12.28 3.31 16.25
CA ARG A 13 -12.83 1.96 16.47
C ARG A 13 -11.67 1.01 16.80
N ALA A 14 -11.93 0.00 17.62
CA ALA A 14 -10.93 -1.03 17.88
C ALA A 14 -10.80 -1.93 16.63
N PRO A 15 -9.57 -2.38 16.29
CA PRO A 15 -9.35 -3.39 15.25
C PRO A 15 -10.23 -4.62 15.47
N ASP A 16 -10.79 -5.16 14.40
CA ASP A 16 -11.67 -6.34 14.40
C ASP A 16 -11.32 -7.41 13.34
N LEU A 17 -10.25 -7.17 12.57
CA LEU A 17 -9.68 -8.08 11.59
C LEU A 17 -8.18 -8.26 11.89
N ASP A 18 -7.67 -9.44 11.59
CA ASP A 18 -6.27 -9.87 11.70
C ASP A 18 -5.84 -10.21 10.27
N LEU A 19 -5.12 -9.29 9.64
CA LEU A 19 -4.83 -9.32 8.21
C LEU A 19 -3.53 -10.07 7.89
N ASP A 20 -2.58 -10.05 8.83
CA ASP A 20 -1.30 -10.76 8.75
C ASP A 20 -1.30 -12.16 9.40
N ASP A 21 -2.41 -12.56 10.05
CA ASP A 21 -2.62 -13.85 10.75
C ASP A 21 -1.62 -14.07 11.91
N ASP A 22 -1.13 -12.99 12.54
CA ASP A 22 -0.22 -13.04 13.70
C ASP A 22 -0.95 -13.32 15.03
N GLY A 23 -2.29 -13.27 15.03
CA GLY A 23 -3.16 -13.45 16.19
C GLY A 23 -3.52 -12.16 16.93
N ARG A 24 -3.13 -10.99 16.41
CA ARG A 24 -3.53 -9.65 16.87
C ARG A 24 -4.39 -8.99 15.82
N LEU A 25 -5.35 -8.21 16.29
CA LEU A 25 -6.21 -7.45 15.40
C LEU A 25 -5.48 -6.15 15.03
N ASP A 26 -5.22 -5.96 13.75
CA ASP A 26 -4.43 -4.90 13.12
C ASP A 26 -5.24 -4.07 12.11
N ALA A 27 -6.42 -4.57 11.72
CA ALA A 27 -7.28 -3.94 10.74
C ALA A 27 -8.73 -3.77 11.22
N ILE A 28 -9.45 -2.86 10.56
CA ILE A 28 -10.89 -2.69 10.75
C ILE A 28 -11.59 -2.98 9.43
N GLY A 29 -12.46 -3.99 9.43
CA GLY A 29 -13.34 -4.28 8.28
C GLY A 29 -14.49 -3.28 8.21
N LEU A 30 -14.62 -2.59 7.08
CA LEU A 30 -15.61 -1.55 6.80
C LEU A 30 -16.46 -1.92 5.57
N ASP A 31 -17.61 -1.24 5.48
CA ASP A 31 -18.58 -1.29 4.38
C ASP A 31 -18.69 0.15 3.87
N PHE A 32 -17.63 0.62 3.20
CA PHE A 32 -17.47 2.00 2.78
C PHE A 32 -18.30 2.29 1.53
N ASP A 33 -18.48 1.30 0.66
CA ASP A 33 -19.28 1.40 -0.56
C ASP A 33 -20.80 1.17 -0.33
N GLY A 34 -21.16 0.58 0.81
CA GLY A 34 -22.54 0.47 1.30
C GLY A 34 -23.31 -0.72 0.72
N ASP A 35 -22.61 -1.75 0.26
CA ASP A 35 -23.19 -2.94 -0.34
C ASP A 35 -23.63 -4.00 0.71
N GLY A 36 -23.15 -3.85 1.95
CA GLY A 36 -23.47 -4.70 3.10
C GLY A 36 -22.45 -5.80 3.43
N MET A 37 -21.31 -5.85 2.72
CA MET A 37 -20.16 -6.70 3.03
C MET A 37 -19.14 -5.91 3.86
N ARG A 38 -18.14 -6.61 4.43
CA ARG A 38 -17.01 -5.97 5.14
C ARG A 38 -15.73 -6.40 4.46
N ASP A 39 -15.57 -5.90 3.27
CA ASP A 39 -14.54 -6.19 2.27
C ASP A 39 -13.60 -4.99 2.07
N ASP A 40 -13.98 -3.82 2.57
CA ASP A 40 -13.06 -2.69 2.72
C ASP A 40 -12.24 -2.82 4.02
N ALA A 41 -10.96 -2.47 3.95
CA ALA A 41 -10.07 -2.53 5.10
C ALA A 41 -9.28 -1.24 5.28
N LEU A 42 -9.18 -0.78 6.52
CA LEU A 42 -8.14 0.16 6.94
C LEU A 42 -7.13 -0.60 7.81
N ALA A 43 -5.84 -0.44 7.51
CA ALA A 43 -4.75 -1.06 8.26
C ALA A 43 -3.76 0.01 8.77
N ASP A 44 -3.16 -0.27 9.92
CA ASP A 44 -2.06 0.47 10.56
C ASP A 44 -0.83 -0.45 10.52
N LEU A 45 -0.02 -0.31 9.47
CA LEU A 45 1.13 -1.18 9.21
C LEU A 45 2.42 -0.68 9.87
N ASP A 46 2.49 0.59 10.28
CA ASP A 46 3.66 1.14 10.97
C ASP A 46 3.51 1.14 12.51
N GLY A 47 2.32 0.81 13.02
CA GLY A 47 2.04 0.60 14.44
C GLY A 47 2.00 1.89 15.25
N ASP A 48 1.82 3.04 14.61
CA ASP A 48 1.78 4.35 15.29
C ASP A 48 0.40 4.67 15.90
N GLY A 49 -0.61 3.86 15.57
CA GLY A 49 -2.00 3.98 16.03
C GLY A 49 -2.90 4.77 15.08
N VAL A 50 -2.43 5.12 13.88
CA VAL A 50 -3.16 5.77 12.80
C VAL A 50 -3.14 4.86 11.58
N ALA A 51 -4.30 4.58 10.98
CA ALA A 51 -4.35 3.79 9.76
C ALA A 51 -3.63 4.52 8.62
N ASP A 52 -2.66 3.86 8.02
CA ASP A 52 -1.83 4.33 6.92
C ASP A 52 -2.16 3.63 5.60
N HIS A 53 -3.02 2.60 5.61
CA HIS A 53 -3.44 1.88 4.42
C HIS A 53 -4.97 1.74 4.33
N ALA A 54 -5.52 1.89 3.12
CA ALA A 54 -6.92 1.56 2.80
C ALA A 54 -6.99 0.68 1.56
N VAL A 55 -7.82 -0.36 1.64
CA VAL A 55 -8.15 -1.27 0.54
C VAL A 55 -9.67 -1.18 0.33
N LEU A 56 -10.11 -1.01 -0.92
CA LEU A 56 -11.53 -1.06 -1.29
C LEU A 56 -11.76 -2.11 -2.38
N ASP A 57 -12.68 -3.04 -2.12
CA ASP A 57 -13.24 -3.99 -3.08
C ASP A 57 -14.66 -3.52 -3.43
N LEU A 58 -14.79 -2.79 -4.53
CA LEU A 58 -16.01 -2.09 -4.93
C LEU A 58 -16.98 -2.98 -5.73
N ASP A 59 -16.53 -4.15 -6.18
CA ASP A 59 -17.35 -5.06 -6.98
C ASP A 59 -17.49 -6.48 -6.42
N ASN A 60 -16.91 -6.71 -5.23
CA ASN A 60 -17.04 -7.91 -4.42
C ASN A 60 -16.52 -9.18 -5.12
N ASP A 61 -15.52 -9.03 -5.98
CA ASP A 61 -14.93 -10.19 -6.66
C ASP A 61 -13.79 -10.85 -5.86
N GLY A 62 -13.40 -10.25 -4.74
CA GLY A 62 -12.28 -10.67 -3.89
C GLY A 62 -10.94 -10.10 -4.32
N THR A 63 -10.92 -9.22 -5.32
CA THR A 63 -9.77 -8.43 -5.76
C THR A 63 -10.07 -6.97 -5.47
N PRO A 64 -9.23 -6.23 -4.75
CA PRO A 64 -9.50 -4.82 -4.49
C PRO A 64 -9.20 -3.92 -5.69
N GLU A 65 -10.12 -3.01 -6.03
CA GLU A 65 -9.97 -2.02 -7.11
C GLU A 65 -9.16 -0.81 -6.70
N SER A 66 -9.20 -0.43 -5.42
CA SER A 66 -8.57 0.79 -4.95
C SER A 66 -7.74 0.55 -3.70
N PHE A 67 -6.55 1.13 -3.72
CA PHE A 67 -5.60 1.08 -2.62
C PHE A 67 -5.11 2.51 -2.34
N PHE A 68 -5.09 2.91 -1.07
CA PHE A 68 -4.63 4.22 -0.64
C PHE A 68 -3.61 4.05 0.48
N THR A 69 -2.59 4.89 0.47
CA THR A 69 -1.59 4.97 1.54
C THR A 69 -1.55 6.39 2.10
N ASP A 70 -1.36 6.55 3.40
CA ASP A 70 -1.02 7.81 4.08
C ASP A 70 0.45 7.76 4.50
N ASP A 71 1.21 8.84 4.29
CA ASP A 71 2.62 8.92 4.66
C ASP A 71 2.83 9.48 6.09
N GLY A 72 1.79 9.46 6.93
CA GLY A 72 1.76 10.11 8.23
C GLY A 72 1.45 11.61 8.16
N SER A 73 1.12 12.14 6.96
CA SER A 73 0.69 13.52 6.79
C SER A 73 -0.79 13.74 7.15
N GLY A 74 -1.56 12.65 7.36
CA GLY A 74 -3.01 12.69 7.58
C GLY A 74 -3.80 13.11 6.34
N THR A 75 -3.15 13.05 5.17
CA THR A 75 -3.74 13.25 3.86
C THR A 75 -3.59 11.95 3.08
N TRP A 76 -4.59 11.08 3.22
CA TRP A 76 -4.79 9.90 2.38
C TRP A 76 -4.49 10.29 0.94
N ALA A 77 -3.46 9.69 0.33
CA ALA A 77 -3.07 9.98 -1.03
C ALA A 77 -4.28 9.72 -1.91
N VAL A 78 -5.02 10.78 -2.28
CA VAL A 78 -6.14 10.66 -3.20
C VAL A 78 -5.52 10.17 -4.49
N ALA A 79 -5.80 8.92 -4.86
CA ALA A 79 -5.59 8.45 -6.21
C ALA A 79 -6.36 9.41 -7.13
N VAL A 80 -5.66 10.41 -7.68
CA VAL A 80 -6.18 11.23 -8.75
C VAL A 80 -6.24 10.30 -9.95
N ASP A 81 -7.39 9.64 -10.08
CA ASP A 81 -7.98 9.04 -11.28
C ASP A 81 -6.98 8.88 -12.46
N HIS A 82 -6.00 8.00 -12.29
CA HIS A 82 -5.09 7.54 -13.34
C HIS A 82 -5.29 6.05 -13.55
N ARG A 83 -6.56 5.62 -13.67
CA ARG A 83 -6.98 4.35 -14.28
C ARG A 83 -6.10 3.13 -13.89
N GLY A 84 -5.81 2.97 -12.59
CA GLY A 84 -5.21 1.76 -12.03
C GLY A 84 -3.89 1.32 -12.67
N SER A 85 -3.07 2.21 -13.23
CA SER A 85 -1.81 1.80 -13.86
C SER A 85 -0.71 2.82 -13.62
N LEU A 86 0.26 2.45 -12.81
CA LEU A 86 1.50 3.19 -12.56
C LEU A 86 2.54 2.82 -13.62
N ARG A 87 3.44 3.75 -13.92
CA ARG A 87 4.69 3.45 -14.62
C ARG A 87 5.76 3.10 -13.60
N TRP A 88 6.58 2.11 -13.91
CA TRP A 88 7.66 1.68 -13.03
C TRP A 88 8.78 1.06 -13.86
N PHE A 89 10.01 1.04 -13.33
CA PHE A 89 11.14 0.39 -14.02
C PHE A 89 11.52 -0.91 -13.33
N GLY A 90 11.76 -1.96 -14.11
CA GLY A 90 12.42 -3.15 -13.60
C GLY A 90 13.87 -2.86 -13.19
N LEU A 91 14.49 -3.78 -12.45
CA LEU A 91 15.92 -3.70 -12.11
C LEU A 91 16.84 -3.72 -13.35
N ASP A 92 16.32 -4.17 -14.49
CA ASP A 92 16.98 -4.14 -15.80
C ASP A 92 16.84 -2.77 -16.51
N GLY A 93 16.07 -1.84 -15.95
CA GLY A 93 15.79 -0.51 -16.51
C GLY A 93 14.77 -0.51 -17.64
N VAL A 94 14.01 -1.59 -17.82
CA VAL A 94 12.85 -1.61 -18.73
C VAL A 94 11.67 -0.94 -18.05
N GLU A 95 10.96 -0.09 -18.78
CA GLU A 95 9.72 0.55 -18.30
C GLU A 95 8.54 -0.43 -18.44
N HIS A 96 7.74 -0.51 -17.38
CA HIS A 96 6.52 -1.28 -17.28
C HIS A 96 5.35 -0.37 -16.94
N THR A 97 4.13 -0.87 -17.15
CA THR A 97 2.90 -0.16 -16.79
C THR A 97 1.91 -1.16 -16.18
N GLY A 98 1.35 -0.84 -15.01
CA GLY A 98 0.41 -1.70 -14.28
C GLY A 98 0.38 -1.37 -12.78
N GLY A 99 -0.15 -2.27 -11.97
CA GLY A 99 -0.19 -2.12 -10.51
C GLY A 99 -1.60 -1.91 -9.94
N PRO A 100 -1.70 -1.62 -8.63
CA PRO A 100 -0.58 -1.36 -7.72
C PRO A 100 0.25 -2.62 -7.40
N LEU A 101 -0.33 -3.82 -7.54
CA LEU A 101 0.37 -5.09 -7.35
C LEU A 101 1.02 -5.59 -8.66
N VAL A 102 2.29 -5.97 -8.59
CA VAL A 102 3.11 -6.45 -9.73
C VAL A 102 4.04 -7.60 -9.31
N ASP A 103 4.66 -8.26 -10.28
CA ASP A 103 5.70 -9.28 -10.08
C ASP A 103 7.06 -8.62 -10.40
N PHE A 104 7.50 -7.74 -9.51
CA PHE A 104 8.77 -7.02 -9.57
C PHE A 104 9.96 -7.93 -9.29
N ASP A 105 9.83 -8.85 -8.32
CA ASP A 105 10.89 -9.78 -7.94
C ASP A 105 11.04 -10.98 -8.90
N GLY A 106 10.03 -11.22 -9.76
CA GLY A 106 10.03 -12.23 -10.81
C GLY A 106 9.76 -13.65 -10.31
N HIS A 107 9.18 -13.82 -9.14
CA HIS A 107 8.80 -15.13 -8.59
C HIS A 107 7.48 -15.67 -9.19
N GLY A 108 6.76 -14.85 -9.96
CA GLY A 108 5.63 -15.28 -10.79
C GLY A 108 4.25 -15.03 -10.18
N GLN A 109 4.16 -14.33 -9.04
CA GLN A 109 2.90 -13.83 -8.48
C GLN A 109 2.94 -12.30 -8.43
N PRO A 110 1.83 -11.61 -8.71
CA PRO A 110 1.78 -10.15 -8.56
C PRO A 110 1.39 -9.77 -7.13
N ASP A 111 2.36 -9.76 -6.23
CA ASP A 111 2.20 -9.39 -4.81
C ASP A 111 3.16 -8.26 -4.36
N ASP A 112 3.99 -7.75 -5.27
CA ASP A 112 4.85 -6.60 -4.99
C ASP A 112 4.06 -5.30 -5.14
N LEU A 113 4.07 -4.47 -4.10
CA LEU A 113 3.28 -3.24 -4.03
C LEU A 113 4.07 -2.04 -4.55
N LEU A 114 3.57 -1.39 -5.59
CA LEU A 114 4.05 -0.10 -6.07
C LEU A 114 3.38 1.05 -5.32
N LEU A 115 4.18 2.06 -4.96
CA LEU A 115 3.71 3.31 -4.36
C LEU A 115 4.17 4.51 -5.19
N ASP A 116 3.21 5.37 -5.51
CA ASP A 116 3.40 6.70 -6.12
C ASP A 116 3.06 7.73 -5.05
N ALA A 117 4.10 8.27 -4.41
CA ALA A 117 3.95 9.14 -3.24
C ALA A 117 3.69 10.60 -3.65
N ASP A 118 4.18 11.03 -4.82
CA ASP A 118 3.98 12.39 -5.31
C ASP A 118 2.79 12.56 -6.28
N GLY A 119 2.22 11.45 -6.73
CA GLY A 119 1.01 11.39 -7.56
C GLY A 119 1.25 11.73 -9.03
N ASP A 120 2.49 11.58 -9.53
CA ASP A 120 2.84 11.91 -10.91
C ASP A 120 2.61 10.75 -11.92
N GLY A 121 2.20 9.58 -11.42
CA GLY A 121 1.98 8.35 -12.18
C GLY A 121 3.25 7.53 -12.42
N MET A 122 4.34 7.84 -11.73
CA MET A 122 5.57 7.06 -11.64
C MET A 122 5.69 6.46 -10.24
N ALA A 123 6.07 5.18 -10.15
CA ALA A 123 6.30 4.57 -8.84
C ALA A 123 7.61 5.09 -8.24
N ASP A 124 7.51 5.69 -7.05
CA ASP A 124 8.65 6.12 -6.22
C ASP A 124 9.24 4.97 -5.41
N ARG A 125 8.40 3.98 -5.08
CA ARG A 125 8.76 2.83 -4.24
C ARG A 125 8.11 1.55 -4.74
N VAL A 126 8.78 0.44 -4.48
CA VAL A 126 8.19 -0.90 -4.56
C VAL A 126 8.55 -1.70 -3.30
N LEU A 127 7.59 -2.42 -2.74
CA LEU A 127 7.76 -3.33 -1.61
C LEU A 127 7.52 -4.77 -2.07
N CYS A 128 8.51 -5.63 -1.82
CA CYS A 128 8.48 -7.04 -2.13
C CYS A 128 8.42 -7.83 -0.82
N ALA A 129 7.29 -8.44 -0.52
CA ALA A 129 7.13 -9.31 0.64
C ALA A 129 7.44 -10.76 0.25
N GLY A 130 8.23 -11.45 1.08
CA GLY A 130 8.50 -12.86 0.87
C GLY A 130 8.75 -13.60 2.18
N ASP A 131 8.96 -14.92 2.08
CA ASP A 131 9.18 -15.81 3.23
C ASP A 131 10.38 -15.39 4.12
N ASP A 132 11.33 -14.63 3.56
CA ASP A 132 12.55 -14.16 4.22
C ASP A 132 12.47 -12.68 4.68
N GLY A 133 11.26 -12.11 4.71
CA GLY A 133 11.01 -10.71 5.10
C GLY A 133 10.65 -9.80 3.91
N VAL A 134 10.76 -8.49 4.10
CA VAL A 134 10.39 -7.47 3.12
C VAL A 134 11.63 -6.82 2.52
N THR A 135 11.66 -6.70 1.19
CA THR A 135 12.65 -5.88 0.47
C THR A 135 11.96 -4.69 -0.17
N GLY A 136 12.45 -3.48 0.10
CA GLY A 136 11.96 -2.26 -0.56
C GLY A 136 12.96 -1.70 -1.56
N TYR A 137 12.49 -1.11 -2.66
CA TYR A 137 13.31 -0.28 -3.54
C TYR A 137 12.74 1.14 -3.58
N VAL A 138 13.62 2.13 -3.58
CA VAL A 138 13.26 3.55 -3.51
C VAL A 138 14.01 4.34 -4.58
N ASP A 139 13.28 5.09 -5.40
CA ASP A 139 13.79 6.18 -6.20
C ASP A 139 13.77 7.46 -5.36
N THR A 140 14.93 8.04 -5.12
CA THR A 140 15.11 9.22 -4.26
C THR A 140 15.31 10.51 -5.04
N ASP A 141 15.56 10.43 -6.35
CA ASP A 141 15.79 11.58 -7.21
C ASP A 141 14.76 11.75 -8.34
N GLY A 142 13.83 10.81 -8.47
CA GLY A 142 12.68 10.87 -9.37
C GLY A 142 13.07 10.68 -10.83
N ASP A 143 14.21 10.03 -11.09
CA ASP A 143 14.69 9.77 -12.46
C ASP A 143 14.14 8.45 -13.05
N GLY A 144 13.39 7.70 -12.25
CA GLY A 144 12.83 6.39 -12.54
C GLY A 144 13.77 5.23 -12.19
N ARG A 145 14.97 5.47 -11.67
CA ARG A 145 15.89 4.42 -11.26
C ARG A 145 15.91 4.29 -9.74
N TRP A 146 15.81 3.05 -9.29
CA TRP A 146 15.99 2.70 -7.89
C TRP A 146 17.39 3.11 -7.41
N ASN A 147 17.45 3.97 -6.40
CA ASN A 147 18.70 4.43 -5.80
C ASN A 147 19.06 3.64 -4.54
N VAL A 148 18.05 3.15 -3.81
CA VAL A 148 18.24 2.48 -2.51
C VAL A 148 17.42 1.20 -2.46
N ARG A 149 18.05 0.14 -1.96
CA ARG A 149 17.40 -1.09 -1.53
C ARG A 149 17.35 -1.15 -0.01
N LEU A 150 16.16 -1.36 0.55
CA LEU A 150 15.91 -1.59 1.97
C LEU A 150 15.61 -3.07 2.21
N THR A 151 15.90 -3.56 3.41
CA THR A 151 15.56 -4.94 3.81
C THR A 151 15.12 -4.92 5.26
N ASP A 152 13.99 -5.55 5.53
CA ASP A 152 13.43 -5.86 6.84
C ASP A 152 13.32 -7.40 6.91
N THR A 153 14.12 -8.02 7.78
CA THR A 153 14.23 -9.49 7.87
C THR A 153 13.38 -10.06 8.99
N ASP A 154 12.99 -9.24 9.96
CA ASP A 154 12.21 -9.67 11.12
C ASP A 154 10.74 -9.25 11.06
N GLY A 155 10.35 -8.49 10.03
CA GLY A 155 8.97 -8.16 9.71
C GLY A 155 8.37 -7.17 10.70
N ASP A 156 9.21 -6.37 11.37
CA ASP A 156 8.76 -5.40 12.37
C ASP A 156 8.33 -4.04 11.76
N GLY A 157 8.39 -3.93 10.43
CA GLY A 157 8.07 -2.72 9.69
C GLY A 157 9.24 -1.73 9.60
N SER A 158 10.37 -2.01 10.24
CA SER A 158 11.59 -1.21 10.20
C SER A 158 12.67 -1.89 9.36
N ALA A 159 13.37 -1.10 8.54
CA ALA A 159 14.48 -1.65 7.76
C ALA A 159 15.70 -1.98 8.64
N ASP A 160 16.08 -3.25 8.68
CA ASP A 160 17.35 -3.76 9.22
C ASP A 160 18.57 -3.24 8.45
N GLY A 161 18.39 -3.02 7.14
CA GLY A 161 19.48 -2.72 6.22
C GLY A 161 19.09 -1.80 5.09
N ALA A 162 20.06 -1.00 4.64
CA ALA A 162 19.93 -0.13 3.47
C ALA A 162 21.21 -0.22 2.60
N THR A 163 21.04 -0.41 1.30
CA THR A 163 22.14 -0.52 0.33
C THR A 163 21.89 0.44 -0.85
N PRO A 164 22.83 1.33 -1.20
CA PRO A 164 22.74 2.13 -2.41
C PRO A 164 23.00 1.28 -3.67
N LEU A 165 22.31 1.60 -4.76
CA LEU A 165 22.36 0.89 -6.05
C LEU A 165 23.24 1.61 -7.10
#